data_AF-A0A3A8J746-F1
#
_entry.id   AF-A0A3A8J746-F1
#
_cell.length_a   1.000
_cell.length_b   1.000
_cell.length_c   1.000
_cell.angle_alpha   90.00
_cell.angle_beta   90.00
_cell.angle_gamma   90.00
#
_symmetry.space_group_name_H-M   'P 1'
#
loop_
_entity.id
_entity.type
_entity.pdbx_description
1 polymer ?
#
loop_
_entity_poly.entity_id
_entity_poly.type
_entity_poly.pdbx_seq_one_letter_code
_entity_poly.pdbx_strand_id
1 'polypeptide(L)' 'MANDFQFDDDDFAKESGARGSRVLKEFDCPGCNANNPVDETFTDGDEVRCNYCGCEYKALINQEGRVRFREL' A
#
# COMPACT_ATOMS: atom_id res chain seq x y z
N MET A 1 25.88 41.69 8.73
CA MET A 1 25.11 41.32 7.53
C MET A 1 25.01 39.80 7.55
N ALA A 2 23.92 39.21 8.03
CA ALA A 2 22.70 38.93 7.25
C ALA A 2 23.11 38.13 5.98
N ASN A 3 22.78 36.85 5.84
CA ASN A 3 21.40 36.37 5.79
C ASN A 3 21.24 34.94 6.32
N ASP A 4 20.31 34.82 7.25
CA ASP A 4 19.55 33.64 7.63
C ASP A 4 18.77 33.16 6.38
N PHE A 5 19.27 32.13 5.68
CA PHE A 5 18.52 31.47 4.60
C PHE A 5 17.70 30.33 5.20
N GLN A 6 16.69 30.73 5.96
CA GLN A 6 15.56 29.89 6.32
C GLN A 6 14.68 29.76 5.07
N PHE A 7 15.05 28.82 4.18
CA PHE A 7 14.15 28.36 3.12
C PHE A 7 13.17 27.37 3.76
N ASP A 8 12.06 27.95 4.17
CA ASP A 8 10.73 27.35 4.27
C ASP A 8 10.46 26.51 2.99
N ASP A 9 10.76 25.22 3.04
CA ASP A 9 10.27 24.21 2.10
C ASP A 9 9.22 23.36 2.84
N ASP A 10 8.18 24.03 3.32
CA ASP A 10 6.93 23.44 3.80
C ASP A 10 6.04 23.03 2.60
N ASP A 11 6.62 22.54 1.50
CA ASP A 11 5.88 22.07 0.31
C ASP A 11 6.48 20.80 -0.33
N PHE A 12 7.19 19.95 0.44
CA PHE A 12 7.23 18.50 0.14
C PHE A 12 6.13 17.74 0.90
N ALA A 13 5.10 18.46 1.36
CA ALA A 13 3.91 17.92 1.99
C ALA A 13 2.84 17.43 0.99
N LYS A 14 3.24 17.03 -0.22
CA LYS A 14 2.36 16.35 -1.19
C LYS A 14 3.13 15.28 -1.98
N GLU A 15 3.27 14.10 -1.37
CA GLU A 15 3.02 12.79 -2.01
C GLU A 15 3.51 11.60 -1.14
N SER A 16 4.31 11.81 -0.10
CA SER A 16 4.86 10.69 0.70
C SER A 16 4.30 10.57 2.13
N GLY A 17 3.13 11.18 2.38
CA GLY A 17 2.59 11.43 3.72
C GLY A 17 1.20 10.84 3.99
N ALA A 18 0.78 9.77 3.30
CA ALA A 18 -0.39 9.01 3.74
C ALA A 18 -0.04 8.26 5.04
N ARG A 19 -0.30 8.93 6.17
CA ARG A 19 -0.32 8.36 7.52
C ARG A 19 -0.95 6.95 7.53
N GLY A 20 -0.12 5.92 7.65
CA GLY A 20 -0.53 4.60 8.16
C GLY A 20 -1.01 3.54 7.17
N SER A 21 -1.18 3.84 5.88
CA SER A 21 -1.54 2.80 4.89
C SER A 21 -0.26 2.14 4.38
N ARG A 22 0.07 0.94 4.88
CA ARG A 22 1.21 0.16 4.38
C ARG A 22 0.96 -0.14 2.90
N VAL A 23 1.64 0.56 2.01
CA VAL A 23 1.62 0.26 0.57
C VAL A 23 2.28 -1.09 0.38
N LEU A 24 1.49 -2.08 -0.03
CA LEU A 24 1.95 -3.45 -0.25
C LEU A 24 2.29 -3.62 -1.73
N LYS A 25 3.43 -4.25 -2.00
CA LYS A 25 3.95 -4.54 -3.35
C LYS A 25 3.86 -6.02 -3.72
N GLU A 26 3.42 -6.83 -2.78
CA GLU A 26 3.27 -8.27 -2.93
C GLU A 26 2.18 -8.75 -1.98
N PHE A 27 1.47 -9.79 -2.40
CA PHE A 27 0.58 -10.54 -1.52
C PHE A 27 0.69 -12.03 -1.78
N ASP A 28 0.48 -12.81 -0.73
CA ASP A 28 0.34 -14.25 -0.85
C ASP A 28 -1.13 -14.61 -1.01
N CYS A 29 -1.46 -15.31 -2.09
CA CYS A 29 -2.84 -15.69 -2.38
C CYS A 29 -3.30 -16.82 -1.44
N PRO A 30 -4.35 -16.64 -0.62
CA PRO A 30 -4.79 -17.68 0.31
C PRO A 30 -5.40 -18.92 -0.37
N GLY A 31 -5.80 -18.82 -1.64
CA GLY A 31 -6.37 -19.95 -2.39
C GLY A 31 -5.32 -20.89 -3.00
N CYS A 32 -4.21 -20.37 -3.50
CA CYS A 32 -3.17 -21.16 -4.15
C CYS A 32 -1.78 -21.05 -3.47
N ASN A 33 -1.68 -20.25 -2.41
CA ASN A 33 -0.44 -19.94 -1.68
C ASN A 33 0.70 -19.47 -2.61
N ALA A 34 0.32 -18.81 -3.72
CA ALA A 34 1.26 -18.24 -4.67
C ALA A 34 1.59 -16.81 -4.26
N ASN A 35 2.88 -16.48 -4.26
CA ASN A 35 3.34 -15.10 -4.10
C ASN A 35 3.01 -14.34 -5.39
N ASN A 36 2.16 -13.34 -5.26
CA ASN A 36 1.70 -12.51 -6.36
C ASN A 36 2.36 -11.12 -6.20
N PRO A 37 3.50 -10.87 -6.87
CA PRO A 37 4.08 -9.54 -6.95
C PRO A 37 3.12 -8.67 -7.78
N VAL A 38 2.90 -7.44 -7.31
CA VAL A 38 2.04 -6.47 -7.98
C VAL A 38 2.86 -5.25 -8.34
N ASP A 39 2.81 -4.86 -9.61
CA ASP A 39 3.53 -3.69 -10.13
C ASP A 39 3.00 -2.38 -9.52
N GLU A 40 1.69 -2.34 -9.27
CA GLU A 40 1.03 -1.21 -8.62
C GLU A 40 0.87 -1.50 -7.12
N THR A 41 1.32 -0.56 -6.29
CA THR A 41 1.15 -0.65 -4.84
C THR A 41 -0.32 -0.54 -4.47
N PHE A 42 -0.85 -1.52 -3.75
CA PHE A 42 -2.22 -1.49 -3.25
C PHE A 42 -2.28 -1.06 -1.78
N THR A 43 -3.43 -0.51 -1.39
CA THR A 43 -3.69 0.01 -0.04
C THR A 43 -4.88 -0.70 0.61
N ASP A 44 -5.32 -0.21 1.78
CA ASP A 44 -6.51 -0.73 2.42
C ASP A 44 -7.77 -0.45 1.59
N GLY A 45 -8.65 -1.43 1.52
CA GLY A 45 -9.89 -1.38 0.75
C GLY A 45 -9.72 -1.73 -0.74
N ASP A 46 -8.49 -1.91 -1.21
CA ASP A 46 -8.20 -2.20 -2.61
C ASP A 46 -8.52 -3.65 -3.01
N GLU A 47 -8.86 -3.87 -4.27
CA GLU A 47 -9.24 -5.17 -4.81
C GLU A 47 -8.08 -5.74 -5.63
N VAL A 48 -7.40 -6.74 -5.07
CA VAL A 48 -6.27 -7.42 -5.70
C VAL A 48 -6.72 -8.73 -6.33
N ARG A 49 -6.22 -9.01 -7.53
CA ARG A 49 -6.49 -10.26 -8.24
C ARG A 49 -5.25 -11.13 -8.29
N CYS A 50 -5.40 -12.40 -7.96
CA CYS A 50 -4.32 -13.38 -8.13
C CYS A 50 -4.11 -13.67 -9.62
N ASN A 51 -2.90 -13.45 -10.13
CA ASN A 51 -2.57 -13.73 -11.53
C ASN A 51 -2.37 -15.23 -11.82
N TYR A 52 -2.26 -16.06 -10.78
CA TYR A 52 -2.05 -17.50 -10.90
C TYR A 52 -3.36 -18.28 -10.91
N CYS A 53 -4.21 -18.12 -9.89
CA CYS A 53 -5.49 -18.83 -9.80
C CYS A 53 -6.67 -18.02 -10.34
N GLY A 54 -6.52 -16.72 -10.55
CA GLY A 54 -7.58 -15.83 -11.01
C GLY A 54 -8.54 -15.32 -9.94
N CYS A 55 -8.38 -15.75 -8.68
CA CYS A 55 -9.22 -15.33 -7.55
C CYS A 55 -9.06 -13.85 -7.21
N GLU A 56 -10.16 -13.22 -6.82
CA GLU A 56 -10.24 -11.80 -6.47
C GLU A 56 -10.36 -11.67 -4.95
N TYR A 57 -9.53 -10.81 -4.38
CA TYR A 57 -9.45 -10.59 -2.95
C TYR A 57 -9.49 -9.11 -2.63
N LYS A 58 -10.19 -8.77 -1.56
CA LYS A 58 -10.16 -7.43 -1.00
C LYS A 58 -9.07 -7.33 0.07
N ALA A 59 -8.11 -6.45 -0.15
CA ALA A 59 -7.06 -6.13 0.81
C ALA A 59 -7.63 -5.24 1.91
N LEU A 60 -7.59 -5.71 3.15
CA LEU A 60 -8.05 -5.00 4.34
C LEU A 60 -6.87 -4.84 5.29
N ILE A 61 -6.29 -3.64 5.35
CA ILE A 61 -5.21 -3.34 6.29
C ILE A 61 -5.85 -2.79 7.57
N ASN A 62 -5.67 -3.51 8.68
CA ASN A 62 -6.13 -3.01 9.98
C ASN A 62 -5.19 -1.93 10.51
N GLN A 63 -5.62 -1.18 11.53
CA GLN A 63 -4.80 -0.13 12.17
C GLN A 63 -3.53 -0.65 12.85
N GLU A 64 -3.49 -1.95 13.21
CA GLU A 64 -2.29 -2.66 13.67
C GLU A 64 -1.32 -3.00 12.50
N GLY A 65 -1.75 -2.72 11.27
CA GLY A 65 -1.06 -2.96 10.00
C GLY A 65 -0.91 -4.43 9.62
N ARG A 66 -1.79 -5.29 10.15
CA ARG A 66 -2.00 -6.63 9.60
C ARG A 66 -2.89 -6.52 8.36
N VAL A 67 -2.38 -6.99 7.22
CA VAL A 67 -3.20 -7.16 6.02
C VAL A 67 -4.03 -8.44 6.15
N ARG A 68 -5.30 -8.34 5.80
CA ARG A 68 -6.22 -9.46 5.63
C ARG A 68 -6.74 -9.44 4.21
N PHE A 69 -6.74 -10.60 3.57
CA PHE A 69 -7.36 -10.80 2.27
C PHE A 69 -8.72 -11.46 2.47
N ARG A 70 -9.77 -10.88 1.88
CA ARG A 70 -11.12 -11.45 1.90
C ARG A 70 -11.52 -11.79 0.47
N GLU A 71 -11.82 -13.05 0.20
CA GLU A 71 -12.31 -13.49 -1.12
C GLU A 71 -13.66 -12.82 -1.44
N LEU A 72 -13.80 -12.38 -2.69
CA LEU A 72 -15.01 -11.76 -3.24
C LEU A 72 -15.89 -12.79 -3.96
#